data_AF-A0AAN9QHJ2-F1
#
_entry.id   AF-A0AAN9QHJ2-F1
#
_cell.length_a   1.000
_cell.length_b   1.000
_cell.length_c   1.000
_cell.angle_alpha   90.00
_cell.angle_beta   90.00
_cell.angle_gamma   90.00
#
_symmetry.space_group_name_H-M   'P 1'
#
loop_
_entity.id
_entity.type
_entity.pdbx_description
1 polymer ?
#
loop_
_entity_poly.entity_id
_entity_poly.type
_entity_poly.pdbx_seq_one_letter_code
_entity_poly.pdbx_strand_id
1 'polypeptide(L)'
;MSSSSGRYGSQSQYAPSAPQQPPYSSYYQTSTSNAPPPSNSSSNYNYANVSSSGYSTFPPGTPQDVITSFQMVDRDRSGFIDERELQQALSSGFHHFNLRTIRLLMFLFKNPHQPLAVGPKEFAALWSCLGQWRGIFERYDKDRSGKIDPLELRDALYGIGYAVPGSVLQLLLSKYGDGSVRRVELGFDSFVECGMIIKGLTDKFKEKDTRYTGSATLSYDAFMTMVLPFLVSYD
;
A
#
# COMPACT_ATOMS: atom_id res chain seq x y z
N MET A 1 -56.92 10.95 30.51
CA MET A 1 -55.56 11.49 30.74
C MET A 1 -54.70 10.38 31.31
N SER A 2 -53.46 10.33 30.82
CA SER A 2 -52.27 9.68 31.40
C SER A 2 -51.92 8.26 30.93
N SER A 3 -50.91 8.28 30.05
CA SER A 3 -50.14 7.27 29.34
C SER A 3 -49.13 6.50 30.20
N SER A 4 -48.68 5.33 29.71
CA SER A 4 -47.24 4.94 29.57
C SER A 4 -47.15 3.46 29.15
N SER A 5 -46.87 3.15 27.88
CA SER A 5 -45.56 3.07 27.18
C SER A 5 -44.81 1.75 27.44
N GLY A 6 -44.69 0.99 26.34
CA GLY A 6 -44.12 -0.36 26.29
C GLY A 6 -42.59 -0.39 26.32
N ARG A 7 -42.07 -1.53 26.79
CA ARG A 7 -40.65 -1.88 26.74
C ARG A 7 -40.39 -2.82 25.57
N TYR A 8 -39.59 -2.39 24.60
CA TYR A 8 -38.93 -3.27 23.64
C TYR A 8 -37.57 -3.70 24.21
N GLY A 9 -37.35 -5.01 24.29
CA GLY A 9 -36.08 -5.62 24.65
C GLY A 9 -35.10 -5.54 23.50
N SER A 10 -33.88 -5.09 23.78
CA SER A 10 -32.78 -4.95 22.83
C SER A 10 -32.07 -6.29 22.62
N GLN A 11 -32.05 -6.77 21.38
CA GLN A 11 -31.18 -7.87 20.93
C GLN A 11 -29.73 -7.36 20.84
N SER A 12 -28.81 -8.01 21.55
CA SER A 12 -27.38 -7.78 21.43
C SER A 12 -26.86 -8.32 20.09
N GLN A 13 -26.55 -7.42 19.16
CA GLN A 13 -25.80 -7.74 17.95
C GLN A 13 -24.33 -8.01 18.30
N TYR A 14 -23.84 -9.19 17.91
CA TYR A 14 -22.42 -9.51 17.90
C TYR A 14 -21.68 -8.59 16.92
N ALA A 15 -20.74 -7.79 17.42
CA ALA A 15 -19.82 -7.00 16.60
C ALA A 15 -18.57 -7.84 16.29
N PRO A 16 -18.12 -7.96 15.02
CA PRO A 16 -16.93 -8.71 14.68
C PRO A 16 -15.66 -7.93 15.06
N SER A 17 -14.85 -8.48 15.97
CA SER A 17 -13.53 -7.97 16.35
C SER A 17 -12.45 -8.36 15.32
N ALA A 18 -11.42 -7.51 15.17
CA ALA A 18 -10.32 -7.73 14.23
C ALA A 18 -9.35 -8.84 14.70
N PRO A 19 -8.79 -9.66 13.79
CA PRO A 19 -7.87 -10.74 14.14
C PRO A 19 -6.45 -10.24 14.50
N GLN A 20 -5.81 -10.89 15.46
CA GLN A 20 -4.43 -10.63 15.90
C GLN A 20 -3.41 -11.53 15.17
N GLN A 21 -2.20 -11.01 14.92
CA GLN A 21 -1.04 -11.76 14.42
C GLN A 21 0.01 -11.99 15.54
N PRO A 22 0.81 -13.07 15.47
CA PRO A 22 1.77 -13.44 16.52
C PRO A 22 3.05 -12.55 16.52
N PRO A 23 3.73 -12.41 17.69
CA PRO A 23 4.83 -11.46 17.87
C PRO A 23 6.19 -11.97 17.34
N TYR A 24 6.95 -11.07 16.71
CA TYR A 24 8.34 -11.27 16.30
C TYR A 24 9.30 -11.09 17.50
N SER A 25 10.18 -12.07 17.72
CA SER A 25 11.24 -12.04 18.73
C SER A 25 12.52 -11.38 18.19
N SER A 26 12.96 -10.29 18.82
CA SER A 26 14.25 -9.63 18.59
C SER A 26 15.34 -10.24 19.49
N TYR A 27 16.31 -10.92 18.90
CA TYR A 27 17.58 -11.24 19.57
C TYR A 27 18.63 -10.23 19.12
N TYR A 28 19.22 -9.49 20.07
CA TYR A 28 20.56 -8.93 19.90
C TYR A 28 21.40 -9.28 21.11
N GLN A 29 22.50 -9.96 20.85
CA GLN A 29 23.52 -10.36 21.80
C GLN A 29 24.82 -9.58 21.47
N THR A 30 25.45 -9.11 22.53
CA THR A 30 26.73 -8.42 22.68
C THR A 30 27.94 -9.11 22.04
N SER A 31 28.96 -8.35 21.59
CA SER A 31 30.35 -8.38 22.13
C SER A 31 31.39 -7.60 21.30
N THR A 32 32.37 -7.07 22.03
CA THR A 32 33.57 -6.29 21.66
C THR A 32 34.75 -7.14 21.14
N SER A 33 35.62 -6.61 20.26
CA SER A 33 37.10 -6.54 20.42
C SER A 33 37.87 -6.29 19.10
N ASN A 34 38.99 -5.56 19.23
CA ASN A 34 39.95 -5.12 18.21
C ASN A 34 40.83 -6.26 17.64
N ALA A 35 41.16 -6.19 16.33
CA ALA A 35 42.43 -6.67 15.75
C ALA A 35 42.69 -6.05 14.34
N PRO A 36 43.95 -5.76 13.95
CA PRO A 36 44.32 -5.18 12.63
C PRO A 36 44.60 -6.26 11.55
N PRO A 37 44.60 -5.93 10.24
CA PRO A 37 44.65 -6.93 9.17
C PRO A 37 46.09 -7.18 8.66
N PRO A 38 46.39 -8.37 8.08
CA PRO A 38 47.54 -8.58 7.21
C PRO A 38 47.17 -8.41 5.73
N SER A 39 48.12 -7.88 4.96
CA SER A 39 48.09 -7.72 3.52
C SER A 39 48.39 -9.03 2.78
N ASN A 40 47.53 -9.46 1.84
CA ASN A 40 47.97 -9.79 0.47
C ASN A 40 46.85 -10.08 -0.54
N SER A 41 47.00 -9.45 -1.71
CA SER A 41 46.83 -9.99 -3.07
C SER A 41 45.47 -10.47 -3.62
N SER A 42 45.18 -9.85 -4.79
CA SER A 42 44.41 -10.32 -5.95
C SER A 42 42.87 -10.36 -5.88
N SER A 43 42.22 -9.43 -6.58
CA SER A 43 41.62 -9.72 -7.90
C SER A 43 40.81 -8.53 -8.38
N ASN A 44 41.20 -8.02 -9.55
CA ASN A 44 40.67 -6.83 -10.18
C ASN A 44 39.29 -7.15 -10.81
N TYR A 45 38.21 -6.95 -10.07
CA TYR A 45 36.87 -6.84 -10.67
C TYR A 45 36.59 -5.36 -10.93
N ASN A 46 36.71 -5.04 -12.21
CA ASN A 46 36.51 -3.73 -12.80
C ASN A 46 35.03 -3.33 -12.67
N TYR A 47 34.66 -2.72 -11.54
CA TYR A 47 33.44 -1.93 -11.48
C TYR A 47 33.69 -0.65 -12.27
N ALA A 48 33.06 -0.56 -13.43
CA ALA A 48 32.90 0.70 -14.14
C ALA A 48 32.17 1.67 -13.19
N ASN A 49 32.99 2.51 -12.56
CA ASN A 49 32.59 3.56 -11.65
C ASN A 49 31.94 4.65 -12.50
N VAL A 50 30.62 4.60 -12.65
CA VAL A 50 29.84 5.75 -13.11
C VAL A 50 29.59 6.61 -11.88
N SER A 51 30.57 7.46 -11.58
CA SER A 51 30.41 8.58 -10.68
C SER A 51 29.58 9.66 -11.38
N SER A 52 28.33 9.87 -10.94
CA SER A 52 27.67 11.16 -11.12
C SER A 52 26.68 11.46 -9.99
N SER A 53 27.03 12.45 -9.19
CA SER A 53 26.14 13.52 -8.73
C SER A 53 24.87 13.13 -7.95
N GLY A 54 24.95 13.12 -6.61
CA GLY A 54 23.84 13.52 -5.73
C GLY A 54 22.61 12.63 -5.61
N TYR A 55 22.53 11.49 -6.29
CA TYR A 55 21.35 10.63 -6.25
C TYR A 55 21.18 9.91 -4.90
N SER A 56 19.95 9.95 -4.37
CA SER A 56 19.50 9.11 -3.25
C SER A 56 19.76 7.66 -3.62
N THR A 57 20.76 7.03 -3.01
CA THR A 57 21.25 5.71 -3.45
C THR A 57 20.25 4.62 -3.06
N PHE A 58 20.09 3.61 -3.90
CA PHE A 58 19.31 2.41 -3.56
C PHE A 58 19.79 1.81 -2.23
N PRO A 59 18.88 1.32 -1.37
CA PRO A 59 19.28 0.60 -0.17
C PRO A 59 20.23 -0.56 -0.49
N PRO A 60 21.23 -0.85 0.35
CA PRO A 60 22.10 -2.01 0.18
C PRO A 60 21.28 -3.30 0.06
N GLY A 61 21.60 -4.15 -0.91
CA GLY A 61 20.86 -5.39 -1.17
C GLY A 61 19.58 -5.23 -2.00
N THR A 62 19.32 -4.05 -2.56
CA THR A 62 18.22 -3.89 -3.53
C THR A 62 18.42 -4.83 -4.72
N PRO A 63 17.41 -5.65 -5.09
CA PRO A 63 17.52 -6.56 -6.22
C PRO A 63 17.80 -5.84 -7.55
N GLN A 64 18.57 -6.48 -8.43
CA GLN A 64 19.01 -5.88 -9.69
C GLN A 64 17.83 -5.58 -10.63
N ASP A 65 16.79 -6.40 -10.61
CA ASP A 65 15.55 -6.20 -11.37
C ASP A 65 14.83 -4.91 -10.95
N VAL A 66 14.86 -4.54 -9.67
CA VAL A 66 14.28 -3.29 -9.17
C VAL A 66 15.08 -2.08 -9.67
N ILE A 67 16.41 -2.16 -9.63
CA ILE A 67 17.31 -1.10 -10.12
C ILE A 67 17.10 -0.91 -11.63
N THR A 68 17.08 -2.00 -12.39
CA THR A 68 16.84 -1.97 -13.83
C THR A 68 15.45 -1.44 -14.14
N SER A 69 14.42 -1.83 -13.38
CA SER A 69 13.07 -1.31 -13.54
C SER A 69 13.02 0.20 -13.32
N PHE A 70 13.66 0.70 -12.26
CA PHE A 70 13.75 2.14 -12.00
C PHE A 70 14.35 2.89 -13.19
N GLN A 71 15.48 2.40 -13.73
CA GLN A 71 16.15 3.02 -14.88
C GLN A 71 15.31 2.96 -16.17
N MET A 72 14.39 2.00 -16.28
CA MET A 72 13.45 1.92 -17.40
C MET A 72 12.26 2.87 -17.22
N VAL A 73 11.85 3.13 -15.96
CA VAL A 73 10.77 4.06 -15.63
C VAL A 73 11.23 5.52 -15.73
N ASP A 74 12.42 5.83 -15.20
CA ASP A 74 13.08 7.15 -15.27
C ASP A 74 13.58 7.41 -16.69
N ARG A 75 12.70 7.96 -17.54
CA ARG A 75 12.93 8.12 -18.99
C ARG A 75 13.81 9.32 -19.28
N ASP A 76 13.66 10.37 -18.49
CA ASP A 76 14.46 11.58 -18.64
C ASP A 76 15.82 11.50 -17.92
N ARG A 77 16.05 10.44 -17.13
CA ARG A 77 17.26 10.20 -16.34
C ARG A 77 17.51 11.30 -15.31
N SER A 78 16.44 11.90 -14.81
CA SER A 78 16.50 12.88 -13.74
C SER A 78 16.90 12.25 -12.39
N GLY A 79 16.87 10.92 -12.28
CA GLY A 79 17.14 10.16 -11.05
C GLY A 79 15.98 10.18 -10.07
N PHE A 80 14.81 10.65 -10.51
CA PHE A 80 13.56 10.62 -9.78
C PHE A 80 12.44 10.23 -10.74
N ILE A 81 11.41 9.59 -10.23
CA ILE A 81 10.25 9.20 -11.04
C ILE A 81 9.11 10.17 -10.78
N ASP A 82 8.61 10.79 -11.85
CA ASP A 82 7.42 11.65 -11.81
C ASP A 82 6.10 10.89 -12.06
N GLU A 83 4.98 11.61 -11.95
CA GLU A 83 3.63 11.06 -12.16
C GLU A 83 3.45 10.43 -13.54
N ARG A 84 4.00 11.06 -14.58
CA ARG A 84 3.82 10.63 -15.97
C ARG A 84 4.64 9.38 -16.24
N GLU A 85 5.87 9.34 -15.76
CA GLU A 85 6.76 8.19 -15.86
C GLU A 85 6.18 6.99 -15.15
N LEU A 86 5.70 7.17 -13.91
CA LEU A 86 5.08 6.10 -13.15
C LEU A 86 3.80 5.60 -13.81
N GLN A 87 2.93 6.51 -14.27
CA GLN A 87 1.70 6.12 -14.97
C GLN A 87 2.01 5.33 -16.24
N GLN A 88 3.00 5.76 -17.03
CA GLN A 88 3.39 5.09 -18.26
C GLN A 88 4.01 3.72 -18.00
N ALA A 89 4.77 3.56 -16.92
CA ALA A 89 5.39 2.28 -16.56
C ALA A 89 4.37 1.26 -16.03
N LEU A 90 3.33 1.72 -15.32
CA LEU A 90 2.28 0.83 -14.79
C LEU A 90 1.14 0.58 -15.77
N SER A 91 0.95 1.45 -16.75
CA SER A 91 0.02 1.22 -17.85
C SER A 91 0.61 0.21 -18.84
N SER A 92 -0.20 -0.72 -19.34
CA SER A 92 0.26 -1.73 -20.30
C SER A 92 -0.80 -2.02 -21.36
N GLY A 93 -0.38 -2.12 -22.63
CA GLY A 93 -1.27 -2.43 -23.74
C GLY A 93 -2.47 -1.49 -23.83
N PHE A 94 -3.66 -2.02 -23.49
CA PHE A 94 -4.93 -1.29 -23.50
C PHE A 94 -5.40 -0.81 -22.11
N HIS A 95 -4.69 -1.18 -21.03
CA HIS A 95 -5.02 -0.78 -19.68
C HIS A 95 -4.24 0.48 -19.29
N HIS A 96 -4.98 1.56 -19.07
CA HIS A 96 -4.44 2.82 -18.57
C HIS A 96 -4.62 2.84 -17.05
N PHE A 97 -3.51 2.95 -16.33
CA PHE A 97 -3.54 3.01 -14.89
C PHE A 97 -4.15 4.35 -14.45
N ASN A 98 -5.15 4.31 -13.57
CA ASN A 98 -5.85 5.51 -13.12
C ASN A 98 -4.89 6.49 -12.44
N LEU A 99 -4.91 7.75 -12.90
CA LEU A 99 -4.05 8.81 -12.37
C LEU A 99 -4.26 9.05 -10.87
N ARG A 100 -5.48 8.84 -10.38
CA ARG A 100 -5.81 8.89 -8.95
C ARG A 100 -4.98 7.90 -8.16
N THR A 101 -4.89 6.66 -8.64
CA THR A 101 -4.11 5.61 -7.99
C THR A 101 -2.61 5.93 -8.06
N ILE A 102 -2.11 6.46 -9.19
CA ILE A 102 -0.72 6.93 -9.32
C ILE A 102 -0.38 7.97 -8.26
N ARG A 103 -1.23 8.99 -8.11
CA ARG A 103 -1.07 10.05 -7.11
C ARG A 103 -1.08 9.52 -5.69
N LEU A 104 -1.99 8.60 -5.39
CA LEU A 104 -2.02 7.93 -4.09
C LEU A 104 -0.70 7.20 -3.83
N LEU A 105 -0.21 6.41 -4.79
CA LEU A 105 1.04 5.68 -4.66
C LEU A 105 2.23 6.61 -4.47
N MET A 106 2.35 7.68 -5.27
CA MET A 106 3.39 8.68 -5.08
C MET A 106 3.28 9.31 -3.70
N PHE A 107 2.08 9.71 -3.26
CA PHE A 107 1.87 10.31 -1.95
C PHE A 107 2.28 9.40 -0.80
N LEU A 108 1.96 8.11 -0.88
CA LEU A 108 2.24 7.13 0.18
C LEU A 108 3.72 6.76 0.29
N PHE A 109 4.46 6.81 -0.82
CA PHE A 109 5.86 6.36 -0.87
C PHE A 109 6.88 7.49 -0.97
N LYS A 110 6.49 8.69 -1.39
CA LYS A 110 7.42 9.82 -1.57
C LYS A 110 8.13 10.21 -0.28
N ASN A 111 9.29 10.82 -0.46
CA ASN A 111 9.97 11.51 0.62
C ASN A 111 9.15 12.75 1.05
N PRO A 112 8.87 12.95 2.36
CA PRO A 112 8.15 14.13 2.84
C PRO A 112 8.79 15.47 2.43
N HIS A 113 10.12 15.48 2.23
CA HIS A 113 10.89 16.66 1.83
C HIS A 113 10.99 16.86 0.32
N GLN A 114 10.54 15.88 -0.49
CA GLN A 114 10.46 15.97 -1.95
C GLN A 114 9.06 15.54 -2.42
N PRO A 115 8.09 16.46 -2.41
CA PRO A 115 6.67 16.12 -2.46
C PRO A 115 6.15 15.64 -3.83
N LEU A 116 6.95 15.70 -4.89
CA LEU A 116 6.50 15.52 -6.27
C LEU A 116 7.22 14.41 -7.04
N ALA A 117 8.19 13.71 -6.44
CA ALA A 117 8.95 12.70 -7.15
C ALA A 117 9.35 11.54 -6.24
N VAL A 118 9.51 10.36 -6.84
CA VAL A 118 9.87 9.12 -6.16
C VAL A 118 11.34 8.82 -6.45
N GLY A 119 12.18 8.85 -5.42
CA GLY A 119 13.59 8.48 -5.54
C GLY A 119 13.82 6.96 -5.56
N PRO A 120 15.06 6.51 -5.78
CA PRO A 120 15.40 5.09 -5.85
C PRO A 120 14.96 4.25 -4.63
N LYS A 121 15.14 4.78 -3.43
CA LYS A 121 14.73 4.12 -2.18
C LYS A 121 13.21 3.97 -2.10
N GLU A 122 12.50 5.06 -2.37
CA GLU A 122 11.04 5.11 -2.35
C GLU A 122 10.46 4.19 -3.43
N PHE A 123 11.07 4.15 -4.61
CA PHE A 123 10.67 3.26 -5.69
C PHE A 123 10.87 1.79 -5.33
N ALA A 124 11.96 1.42 -4.67
CA ALA A 124 12.15 0.03 -4.25
C ALA A 124 11.04 -0.45 -3.30
N ALA A 125 10.59 0.42 -2.38
CA ALA A 125 9.47 0.14 -1.51
C ALA A 125 8.13 0.07 -2.28
N LEU A 126 7.90 1.00 -3.20
CA LEU A 126 6.71 1.03 -4.07
C LEU A 126 6.63 -0.23 -4.94
N TRP A 127 7.73 -0.61 -5.57
CA TRP A 127 7.82 -1.77 -6.46
C TRP A 127 7.52 -3.08 -5.72
N SER A 128 8.11 -3.26 -4.53
CA SER A 128 7.81 -4.41 -3.67
C SER A 128 6.33 -4.45 -3.27
N CYS A 129 5.76 -3.30 -2.92
CA CYS A 129 4.32 -3.19 -2.60
C CYS A 129 3.44 -3.59 -3.78
N LEU A 130 3.72 -3.06 -4.98
CA LEU A 130 2.98 -3.41 -6.20
C LEU A 130 3.11 -4.90 -6.56
N GLY A 131 4.30 -5.48 -6.37
CA GLY A 131 4.52 -6.92 -6.55
C GLY A 131 3.65 -7.76 -5.61
N GLN A 132 3.55 -7.36 -4.34
CA GLN A 132 2.67 -8.04 -3.36
C GLN A 132 1.20 -7.94 -3.77
N TRP A 133 0.73 -6.74 -4.13
CA TRP A 133 -0.65 -6.55 -4.59
C TRP A 133 -0.95 -7.30 -5.88
N ARG A 134 0.00 -7.40 -6.80
CA ARG A 134 -0.12 -8.22 -8.02
C ARG A 134 -0.29 -9.70 -7.68
N GLY A 135 0.54 -10.24 -6.78
CA GLY A 135 0.40 -11.61 -6.31
C GLY A 135 -0.94 -11.88 -5.62
N ILE A 136 -1.48 -10.91 -4.88
CA ILE A 136 -2.82 -11.03 -4.28
C ILE A 136 -3.90 -10.99 -5.38
N PHE A 137 -3.82 -10.03 -6.31
CA PHE A 137 -4.77 -9.91 -7.41
C PHE A 137 -4.86 -11.22 -8.21
N GLU A 138 -3.73 -11.74 -8.66
CA GLU A 138 -3.65 -12.99 -9.44
C GLU A 138 -4.12 -14.22 -8.66
N ARG A 139 -3.98 -14.21 -7.33
CA ARG A 139 -4.46 -15.30 -6.47
C ARG A 139 -5.98 -15.29 -6.32
N TYR A 140 -6.60 -14.11 -6.30
CA TYR A 140 -8.02 -13.95 -5.98
C TYR A 140 -8.90 -13.70 -7.20
N ASP A 141 -8.34 -13.35 -8.36
CA ASP A 141 -8.97 -13.46 -9.68
C ASP A 141 -9.08 -14.94 -10.06
N LYS A 142 -10.09 -15.61 -9.51
CA LYS A 142 -10.26 -17.08 -9.60
C LYS A 142 -10.72 -17.49 -10.99
N ASP A 143 -11.52 -16.64 -11.63
CA ASP A 143 -12.04 -16.87 -12.97
C ASP A 143 -11.06 -16.43 -14.07
N ARG A 144 -9.92 -15.82 -13.71
CA ARG A 144 -8.89 -15.29 -14.62
C ARG A 144 -9.47 -14.29 -15.62
N SER A 145 -10.46 -13.52 -15.19
CA SER A 145 -11.07 -12.48 -16.02
C SER A 145 -10.16 -11.27 -16.21
N GLY A 146 -9.10 -11.15 -15.41
CA GLY A 146 -8.26 -9.96 -15.35
C GLY A 146 -8.92 -8.83 -14.55
N LYS A 147 -9.97 -9.16 -13.78
CA LYS A 147 -10.71 -8.24 -12.92
C LYS A 147 -11.08 -8.94 -11.61
N ILE A 148 -11.43 -8.15 -10.61
CA ILE A 148 -11.86 -8.63 -9.30
C ILE A 148 -13.33 -8.28 -9.08
N ASP A 149 -14.15 -9.30 -8.85
CA ASP A 149 -15.55 -9.12 -8.52
C ASP A 149 -15.80 -8.88 -7.01
N PRO A 150 -17.05 -8.57 -6.58
CA PRO A 150 -17.34 -8.28 -5.18
C PRO A 150 -17.01 -9.41 -4.20
N LEU A 151 -17.16 -10.67 -4.60
CA LEU A 151 -16.86 -11.82 -3.75
C LEU A 151 -15.35 -12.03 -3.64
N GLU A 152 -14.64 -11.90 -4.77
CA GLU A 152 -13.19 -11.99 -4.83
C GLU A 152 -12.53 -10.86 -4.02
N LEU A 153 -13.05 -9.63 -4.11
CA LEU A 153 -12.58 -8.50 -3.30
C LEU A 153 -12.72 -8.77 -1.81
N ARG A 154 -13.88 -9.28 -1.38
CA ARG A 154 -14.13 -9.64 0.02
C ARG A 154 -13.14 -10.71 0.49
N ASP A 155 -12.99 -11.77 -0.30
CA ASP A 155 -12.09 -12.88 0.02
C ASP A 155 -10.61 -12.42 0.05
N ALA A 156 -10.21 -11.53 -0.86
CA ALA A 156 -8.87 -10.96 -0.92
C ALA A 156 -8.56 -10.10 0.31
N LEU A 157 -9.45 -9.16 0.65
CA LEU A 157 -9.31 -8.30 1.83
C LEU A 157 -9.27 -9.12 3.12
N TYR A 158 -10.12 -10.15 3.22
CA TYR A 158 -10.10 -11.08 4.34
C TYR A 158 -8.78 -11.87 4.41
N GLY A 159 -8.28 -12.33 3.26
CA GLY A 159 -7.02 -13.08 3.15
C GLY A 159 -5.79 -12.31 3.60
N ILE A 160 -5.79 -10.99 3.46
CA ILE A 160 -4.73 -10.10 3.96
C ILE A 160 -4.98 -9.60 5.39
N GLY A 161 -6.01 -10.10 6.07
CA GLY A 161 -6.29 -9.85 7.48
C GLY A 161 -7.29 -8.73 7.77
N TYR A 162 -8.04 -8.26 6.76
CA TYR A 162 -9.04 -7.20 6.92
C TYR A 162 -10.46 -7.74 6.79
N ALA A 163 -11.16 -7.84 7.92
CA ALA A 163 -12.59 -8.14 7.97
C ALA A 163 -13.41 -6.86 7.68
N VAL A 164 -13.57 -6.53 6.41
CA VAL A 164 -14.25 -5.31 5.98
C VAL A 164 -15.78 -5.49 6.04
N PRO A 165 -16.54 -4.59 6.71
CA PRO A 165 -17.99 -4.66 6.75
C PRO A 165 -18.61 -4.56 5.35
N GLY A 166 -19.74 -5.24 5.13
CA GLY A 166 -20.42 -5.24 3.83
C GLY A 166 -20.79 -3.84 3.32
N SER A 167 -21.15 -2.92 4.20
CA SER A 167 -21.43 -1.52 3.83
C SER A 167 -20.20 -0.79 3.27
N VAL A 168 -19.01 -1.06 3.83
CA VAL A 168 -17.74 -0.48 3.34
C VAL A 168 -17.35 -1.11 2.02
N LEU A 169 -17.56 -2.42 1.86
CA LEU A 169 -17.31 -3.12 0.59
C LEU A 169 -18.18 -2.54 -0.55
N GLN A 170 -19.47 -2.31 -0.29
CA GLN A 170 -20.37 -1.68 -1.25
C GLN A 170 -19.93 -0.25 -1.60
N LEU A 171 -19.45 0.51 -0.62
CA LEU A 171 -18.91 1.85 -0.85
C LEU A 171 -17.68 1.81 -1.77
N LEU A 172 -16.74 0.89 -1.53
CA LEU A 172 -15.56 0.71 -2.40
C LEU A 172 -15.97 0.39 -3.84
N LEU A 173 -16.84 -0.60 -4.02
CA LEU A 173 -17.32 -1.00 -5.34
C LEU A 173 -18.05 0.14 -6.06
N SER A 174 -18.87 0.92 -5.35
CA SER A 174 -19.56 2.07 -5.93
C SER A 174 -18.62 3.20 -6.39
N LYS A 175 -17.48 3.38 -5.71
CA LYS A 175 -16.54 4.48 -5.96
C LYS A 175 -15.43 4.12 -6.95
N TYR A 176 -15.02 2.85 -6.96
CA TYR A 176 -13.85 2.36 -7.68
C TYR A 176 -14.18 1.29 -8.75
N GLY A 177 -15.42 0.83 -8.80
CA GLY A 177 -15.91 -0.04 -9.85
C GLY A 177 -15.79 0.57 -11.23
N ASP A 178 -15.76 -0.28 -12.25
CA ASP A 178 -15.73 0.10 -13.67
C ASP A 178 -17.02 0.80 -14.19
N GLY A 179 -17.95 1.18 -13.31
CA GLY A 179 -19.21 1.84 -13.65
C GLY A 179 -20.25 0.92 -14.29
N SER A 180 -19.97 -0.38 -14.40
CA SER A 180 -20.90 -1.38 -14.94
C SER A 180 -22.11 -1.56 -14.03
N VAL A 181 -23.30 -1.33 -14.59
CA VAL A 181 -24.58 -1.52 -13.88
C VAL A 181 -24.90 -3.02 -13.68
N ARG A 182 -24.29 -3.90 -14.48
CA ARG A 182 -24.61 -5.35 -14.48
C ARG A 182 -23.73 -6.17 -13.54
N ARG A 183 -22.42 -5.94 -13.57
CA ARG A 183 -21.43 -6.61 -12.71
C ARG A 183 -20.33 -5.59 -12.45
N VAL A 184 -20.32 -5.02 -11.25
CA VAL A 184 -19.28 -4.08 -10.83
C VAL A 184 -18.01 -4.87 -10.56
N GLU A 185 -16.96 -4.58 -11.32
CA GLU A 185 -15.68 -5.25 -11.22
C GLU A 185 -14.55 -4.22 -11.09
N LEU A 186 -13.43 -4.64 -10.50
CA LEU A 186 -12.24 -3.82 -10.31
C LEU A 186 -11.10 -4.29 -11.21
N GLY A 187 -10.57 -3.38 -12.02
CA GLY A 187 -9.25 -3.57 -12.63
C GLY A 187 -8.13 -3.56 -11.59
N PHE A 188 -6.93 -3.97 -11.99
CA PHE A 188 -5.78 -4.05 -11.08
C PHE A 188 -5.46 -2.73 -10.36
N ASP A 189 -5.51 -1.61 -11.07
CA ASP A 189 -5.30 -0.27 -10.51
C ASP A 189 -6.31 0.08 -9.43
N SER A 190 -7.60 -0.11 -9.73
CA SER A 190 -8.70 0.15 -8.80
C SER A 190 -8.67 -0.78 -7.58
N PHE A 191 -8.25 -2.03 -7.78
CA PHE A 191 -8.02 -2.99 -6.70
C PHE A 191 -6.87 -2.55 -5.78
N VAL A 192 -5.72 -2.15 -6.35
CA VAL A 192 -4.58 -1.62 -5.59
C VAL A 192 -5.00 -0.39 -4.79
N GLU A 193 -5.77 0.52 -5.40
CA GLU A 193 -6.26 1.72 -4.71
C GLU A 193 -7.14 1.37 -3.50
N CYS A 194 -8.15 0.52 -3.70
CA CYS A 194 -9.02 0.06 -2.62
C CYS A 194 -8.21 -0.57 -1.48
N GLY A 195 -7.28 -1.46 -1.85
CA GLY A 195 -6.43 -2.17 -0.92
C GLY A 195 -5.55 -1.24 -0.08
N MET A 196 -4.89 -0.28 -0.71
CA MET A 196 -4.01 0.69 -0.04
C MET A 196 -4.79 1.62 0.89
N ILE A 197 -5.99 2.08 0.48
CA ILE A 197 -6.84 2.92 1.32
C ILE A 197 -7.32 2.14 2.55
N ILE A 198 -7.83 0.92 2.37
CA ILE A 198 -8.28 0.08 3.48
C ILE A 198 -7.14 -0.24 4.43
N LYS A 199 -5.98 -0.63 3.90
CA LYS A 199 -4.79 -0.89 4.70
C LYS A 199 -4.40 0.34 5.52
N GLY A 200 -4.21 1.48 4.87
CA GLY A 200 -3.75 2.70 5.52
C GLY A 200 -4.71 3.24 6.58
N LEU A 201 -6.01 3.29 6.27
CA LEU A 201 -7.04 3.71 7.24
C LEU A 201 -7.17 2.71 8.40
N THR A 202 -7.09 1.41 8.12
CA THR A 202 -7.17 0.39 9.18
C THR A 202 -5.97 0.46 10.11
N ASP A 203 -4.76 0.61 9.56
CA ASP A 203 -3.53 0.73 10.36
C ASP A 203 -3.62 1.97 11.27
N LYS A 204 -4.06 3.10 10.74
CA LYS A 204 -4.27 4.34 11.52
C LYS A 204 -5.39 4.22 12.55
N PHE A 205 -6.46 3.51 12.25
CA PHE A 205 -7.53 3.24 13.21
C PHE A 205 -7.02 2.36 14.36
N LYS A 206 -6.23 1.32 14.07
CA LYS A 206 -5.63 0.43 15.08
C LYS A 206 -4.67 1.16 16.03
N GLU A 207 -3.98 2.21 15.57
CA GLU A 207 -3.18 3.08 16.45
C GLU A 207 -4.04 3.75 17.54
N LYS A 208 -5.36 3.89 17.33
CA LYS A 208 -6.31 4.55 18.23
C LYS A 208 -7.20 3.58 18.99
N ASP A 209 -7.54 2.42 18.40
CA ASP A 209 -8.25 1.32 19.08
C ASP A 209 -7.27 0.38 19.79
N THR A 210 -6.60 0.88 20.82
CA THR A 210 -5.56 0.14 21.57
C THR A 210 -6.09 -1.11 22.30
N ARG A 211 -7.41 -1.24 22.42
CA ARG A 211 -8.09 -2.37 23.07
C ARG A 211 -8.73 -3.33 22.07
N TYR A 212 -8.59 -3.10 20.76
CA TYR A 212 -9.16 -3.92 19.69
C TYR A 212 -10.68 -4.15 19.83
N THR A 213 -11.39 -3.12 20.27
CA THR A 213 -12.84 -3.16 20.52
C THR A 213 -13.65 -2.95 19.25
N GLY A 214 -13.02 -2.51 18.16
CA GLY A 214 -13.70 -2.05 16.94
C GLY A 214 -14.24 -0.63 17.07
N SER A 215 -13.81 0.13 18.08
CA SER A 215 -14.25 1.51 18.33
C SER A 215 -13.11 2.36 18.87
N ALA A 216 -13.02 3.61 18.40
CA ALA A 216 -12.00 4.56 18.84
C ALA A 216 -12.60 5.97 18.97
N THR A 217 -12.16 6.71 19.99
CA THR A 217 -12.46 8.14 20.12
C THR A 217 -11.35 8.96 19.48
N LEU A 218 -11.71 9.83 18.55
CA LEU A 218 -10.78 10.68 17.81
C LEU A 218 -11.08 12.14 18.12
N SER A 219 -10.04 12.95 18.37
CA SER A 219 -10.18 14.40 18.25
C SER A 219 -10.40 14.76 16.78
N TYR A 220 -10.99 15.91 16.51
CA TYR A 220 -11.18 16.40 15.14
C TYR A 220 -9.85 16.47 14.37
N ASP A 221 -8.80 16.98 15.00
CA ASP A 221 -7.45 17.04 14.43
C ASP A 221 -6.89 15.66 14.07
N ALA A 222 -7.02 14.68 14.99
CA ALA A 222 -6.58 13.32 14.74
C ALA A 222 -7.40 12.63 13.64
N PHE A 223 -8.69 12.92 13.55
CA PHE A 223 -9.53 12.42 12.45
C PHE A 223 -9.10 13.02 11.12
N MET A 224 -8.95 14.34 11.03
CA MET A 224 -8.59 15.02 9.78
C MET A 224 -7.21 14.60 9.27
N THR A 225 -6.20 14.58 10.15
CA THR A 225 -4.85 14.13 9.78
C THR A 225 -4.80 12.65 9.40
N MET A 226 -5.72 11.82 9.90
CA MET A 226 -5.86 10.43 9.51
C MET A 226 -6.48 10.26 8.13
N VAL A 227 -7.56 11.00 7.80
CA VAL A 227 -8.34 10.75 6.57
C VAL A 227 -7.84 11.55 5.36
N LEU A 228 -7.40 12.80 5.54
CA LEU A 228 -7.00 13.68 4.44
C LEU A 228 -5.93 13.08 3.52
N PRO A 229 -4.89 12.38 4.01
CA PRO A 229 -3.90 11.69 3.17
C PRO A 229 -4.50 10.75 2.10
N PHE A 230 -5.67 10.17 2.37
CA PHE A 230 -6.37 9.24 1.47
C PHE A 230 -7.46 9.93 0.64
N LEU A 231 -7.74 11.21 0.91
CA LEU A 231 -8.73 12.02 0.20
C LEU A 231 -8.07 13.00 -0.78
N VAL A 232 -6.90 13.54 -0.44
CA VAL A 232 -6.21 14.63 -1.15
C VAL A 232 -5.48 14.13 -2.42
N SER A 233 -6.01 13.12 -3.10
CA SER A 233 -5.57 12.71 -4.44
C SER A 233 -6.13 13.60 -5.57
N TYR A 234 -6.71 14.76 -5.23
CA TYR A 234 -7.31 15.76 -6.10
C TYR A 234 -7.03 17.13 -5.46
N ASP A 235 -6.53 18.17 -6.11
CA ASP A 235 -6.20 18.46 -7.51
C ASP A 235 -4.71 18.85 -7.64
#